data_AF-G4Z9C3-F1
#
_entry.id   AF-G4Z9C3-F1
#
_cell.length_a   1.000
_cell.length_b   1.000
_cell.length_c   1.000
_cell.angle_alpha   90.00
_cell.angle_beta   90.00
_cell.angle_gamma   90.00
#
_symmetry.space_group_name_H-M   'P 1'
#
loop_
_entity.id
_entity.type
_entity.pdbx_description
1 polymer ?
#
loop_
_entity_poly.entity_id
_entity_poly.type
_entity_poly.pdbx_seq_one_letter_code
_entity_poly.pdbx_strand_id
1 'polypeptide(L)'
;PLRSIGSRIAAAFVDFALKWSVLAKLCVMRYCRYARWPAVHMQPLRTRVWKCYEALLATPLVVLESKGEHEDGLGRLLYKWLDALHEWWCVFLPETWASGRKACSKYCTGASLESGRSVARAKLVAKVVWTLTSLILFSAFYVVLFIYEVVEWICQGVAGVFAVVVVFDCWFASEEGGQAIETNYWLLVVNVWVALVCITSKLWRLYEASAGECSPLTMATEGYAAWCGSRGAGAD
;
A
#
# COMPACT_ATOMS: atom_id res chain seq x y z
N PRO A 1 23.42 -14.51 72.06
CA PRO A 1 22.46 -13.39 71.79
C PRO A 1 22.05 -13.24 70.31
N LEU A 2 22.97 -13.14 69.35
CA LEU A 2 22.67 -12.91 67.91
C LEU A 2 21.86 -14.05 67.24
N ARG A 3 22.13 -15.31 67.61
CA ARG A 3 21.44 -16.50 67.06
C ARG A 3 19.94 -16.57 67.43
N SER A 4 19.54 -15.92 68.52
CA SER A 4 18.13 -15.83 68.97
C SER A 4 17.37 -14.70 68.27
N ILE A 5 18.04 -13.61 67.90
CA ILE A 5 17.43 -12.52 67.14
C ILE A 5 17.21 -12.96 65.68
N GLY A 6 18.19 -13.63 65.08
CA GLY A 6 18.08 -14.18 63.73
C GLY A 6 16.93 -15.20 63.58
N SER A 7 16.74 -16.09 64.55
CA SER A 7 15.63 -17.05 64.51
C SER A 7 14.26 -16.39 64.66
N ARG A 8 14.15 -15.31 65.45
CA ARG A 8 12.90 -14.54 65.60
C ARG A 8 12.54 -13.75 64.36
N ILE A 9 13.52 -13.15 63.68
CA ILE A 9 13.31 -12.44 62.41
C ILE A 9 12.92 -13.44 61.31
N ALA A 10 13.60 -14.58 61.23
CA ALA A 10 13.26 -15.63 60.27
C ALA A 10 11.85 -16.18 60.50
N ALA A 11 11.46 -16.44 61.75
CA ALA A 11 10.11 -16.87 62.09
C ALA A 11 9.06 -15.82 61.69
N ALA A 12 9.28 -14.55 62.03
CA ALA A 12 8.37 -13.47 61.64
C ALA A 12 8.24 -13.32 60.11
N PHE A 13 9.34 -13.51 59.37
CA PHE A 13 9.32 -13.48 57.91
C PHE A 13 8.55 -14.67 57.31
N VAL A 14 8.71 -15.87 57.87
CA VAL A 14 7.97 -17.06 57.45
C VAL A 14 6.48 -16.91 57.76
N ASP A 15 6.11 -16.42 58.95
CA ASP A 15 4.72 -16.17 59.32
C ASP A 15 4.09 -15.11 58.42
N PHE A 16 4.83 -14.05 58.10
CA PHE A 16 4.43 -13.05 57.12
C PHE A 16 4.21 -13.68 55.74
N ALA A 17 5.19 -14.42 55.21
CA ALA A 17 5.09 -15.05 53.89
C ALA A 17 3.92 -16.05 53.81
N LEU A 18 3.71 -16.85 54.85
CA LEU A 18 2.59 -17.79 54.95
C LEU A 18 1.25 -17.04 54.94
N LYS A 19 1.12 -15.99 55.74
CA LYS A 19 -0.08 -15.15 55.79
C LYS A 19 -0.43 -14.58 54.41
N TRP A 20 0.53 -13.96 53.73
CA TRP A 20 0.33 -13.39 52.39
C TRP A 20 0.08 -14.46 51.32
N SER A 21 0.71 -15.63 51.42
CA SER A 21 0.46 -16.74 50.49
C SER A 21 -0.98 -17.27 50.57
N VAL A 22 -1.56 -17.31 51.78
CA VAL A 22 -2.96 -17.71 51.99
C VAL A 22 -3.91 -16.68 51.42
N LEU A 23 -3.67 -15.38 51.64
CA LEU A 23 -4.45 -14.31 51.01
C LEU A 23 -4.37 -14.37 49.48
N ALA A 24 -3.16 -14.50 48.92
CA ALA A 24 -2.96 -14.61 47.47
C ALA A 24 -3.70 -15.81 46.88
N LYS A 25 -3.65 -16.97 47.55
CA LYS A 25 -4.38 -18.18 47.14
C LYS A 25 -5.90 -17.96 47.14
N LEU A 26 -6.44 -17.26 48.16
CA LEU A 26 -7.86 -16.91 48.21
C LEU A 26 -8.25 -15.96 47.07
N CYS A 27 -7.42 -14.96 46.76
CA CYS A 27 -7.62 -14.05 45.63
C CYS A 27 -7.66 -14.80 44.30
N VAL A 28 -6.68 -15.67 44.04
CA VAL A 28 -6.61 -16.47 42.80
C VAL A 28 -7.81 -17.40 42.69
N MET A 29 -8.22 -18.06 43.77
CA MET A 29 -9.40 -18.93 43.74
C MET A 29 -10.69 -18.17 43.42
N ARG A 30 -10.90 -16.99 44.03
CA ARG A 30 -12.06 -16.12 43.71
C ARG A 30 -12.03 -15.63 42.27
N TYR A 31 -10.86 -15.18 41.80
CA TYR A 31 -10.67 -14.72 40.43
C TYR A 31 -10.94 -15.83 39.42
N CYS A 32 -10.34 -17.01 39.60
CA CYS A 32 -10.54 -18.16 38.72
C CYS A 32 -12.00 -18.61 38.67
N ARG A 33 -12.75 -18.47 39.76
CA ARG A 33 -14.18 -18.77 39.83
C ARG A 33 -15.00 -17.75 39.03
N TYR A 34 -14.67 -16.46 39.14
CA TYR A 34 -15.31 -15.40 38.38
C TYR A 34 -15.02 -15.48 36.87
N ALA A 35 -13.75 -15.72 36.50
CA ALA A 35 -13.34 -15.83 35.10
C ALA A 35 -13.94 -17.06 34.38
N ARG A 36 -14.28 -18.11 35.13
CA ARG A 36 -14.98 -19.31 34.63
C ARG A 36 -16.51 -19.17 34.66
N TRP A 37 -17.05 -18.06 35.14
CA TRP A 37 -18.48 -17.91 35.28
C TRP A 37 -19.17 -17.83 33.91
N PRO A 38 -20.29 -18.54 33.68
CA PRO A 38 -20.90 -18.66 32.34
C PRO A 38 -21.26 -17.32 31.71
N ALA A 39 -21.72 -16.35 32.52
CA ALA A 39 -22.09 -15.02 32.04
C ALA A 39 -20.90 -14.17 31.58
N VAL A 40 -19.67 -14.50 32.02
CA VAL A 40 -18.43 -13.84 31.57
C VAL A 40 -17.84 -14.58 30.38
N HIS A 41 -17.95 -15.91 30.35
CA HIS A 41 -17.42 -16.75 29.27
C HIS A 41 -18.13 -16.53 27.92
N MET A 42 -19.46 -16.33 27.96
CA MET A 42 -20.30 -16.14 26.77
C MET A 42 -20.22 -14.74 26.15
N GLN A 43 -19.45 -13.82 26.74
CA GLN A 43 -19.29 -12.45 26.25
C GLN A 43 -18.20 -12.37 25.16
N PRO A 44 -18.29 -11.40 24.23
CA PRO A 44 -17.25 -11.19 23.22
C PRO A 44 -15.88 -10.98 23.87
N LEU A 45 -14.81 -11.41 23.19
CA LEU A 45 -13.44 -11.45 23.74
C LEU A 45 -13.03 -10.12 24.39
N ARG A 46 -13.34 -8.98 23.76
CA ARG A 46 -12.99 -7.65 24.29
C ARG A 46 -13.69 -7.34 25.62
N THR A 47 -15.01 -7.53 25.69
CA THR A 47 -15.79 -7.29 26.91
C THR A 47 -15.46 -8.31 27.99
N ARG A 48 -15.13 -9.54 27.60
CA ARG A 48 -14.68 -10.58 28.51
C ARG A 48 -13.33 -10.23 29.14
N VAL A 49 -12.34 -9.84 28.34
CA VAL A 49 -11.03 -9.40 28.83
C VAL A 49 -11.19 -8.20 29.76
N TRP A 50 -12.00 -7.21 29.37
CA TRP A 50 -12.28 -6.04 30.22
C TRP A 50 -12.85 -6.43 31.59
N LYS A 51 -13.90 -7.25 31.62
CA LYS A 51 -14.53 -7.74 32.88
C LYS A 51 -13.57 -8.60 33.72
N CYS A 52 -12.71 -9.39 33.09
CA CYS A 52 -11.68 -10.13 33.80
C CYS A 52 -10.65 -9.18 34.44
N TYR A 53 -10.18 -8.15 33.73
CA TYR A 53 -9.25 -7.16 34.30
C TYR A 53 -9.86 -6.38 35.45
N GLU A 54 -11.12 -5.95 35.31
CA GLU A 54 -11.86 -5.29 36.38
C GLU A 54 -11.96 -6.17 37.64
N ALA A 55 -12.29 -7.45 37.45
CA ALA A 55 -12.35 -8.42 38.56
C ALA A 55 -10.96 -8.74 39.15
N LEU A 56 -9.89 -8.68 38.37
CA LEU A 56 -8.52 -8.90 38.84
C LEU A 56 -8.09 -7.82 39.85
N LEU A 57 -8.57 -6.59 39.68
CA LEU A 57 -8.29 -5.46 40.57
C LEU A 57 -9.26 -5.39 41.75
N ALA A 58 -10.55 -5.67 41.52
CA ALA A 58 -11.57 -5.62 42.58
C ALA A 58 -11.48 -6.80 43.57
N THR A 59 -11.09 -7.99 43.13
CA THR A 59 -11.00 -9.19 43.99
C THR A 59 -10.03 -9.02 45.18
N PRO A 60 -8.77 -8.56 44.99
CA PRO A 60 -7.84 -8.37 46.12
C PRO A 60 -8.28 -7.25 47.07
N LEU A 61 -8.91 -6.18 46.58
CA LEU A 61 -9.49 -5.11 47.42
C LEU A 61 -10.52 -5.66 48.41
N VAL A 62 -11.50 -6.43 47.92
CA VAL A 62 -12.56 -7.03 48.75
C VAL A 62 -11.99 -8.09 49.72
N VAL A 63 -10.96 -8.83 49.32
CA VAL A 63 -10.32 -9.83 50.20
C VAL A 63 -9.56 -9.15 51.34
N LEU A 64 -8.80 -8.09 51.05
CA LEU A 64 -8.08 -7.29 52.05
C LEU A 64 -9.04 -6.64 53.06
N GLU A 65 -10.15 -6.09 52.57
CA GLU A 65 -11.20 -5.50 53.40
C GLU A 65 -11.89 -6.55 54.27
N SER A 66 -12.27 -7.70 53.70
CA SER A 66 -12.93 -8.80 54.44
C SER A 66 -12.08 -9.43 55.53
N LYS A 67 -10.75 -9.25 55.47
CA LYS A 67 -9.79 -9.76 56.45
C LYS A 67 -9.32 -8.70 57.44
N GLY A 68 -9.79 -7.46 57.32
CA GLY A 68 -9.41 -6.35 58.19
C GLY A 68 -7.95 -5.92 58.03
N GLU A 69 -7.26 -6.34 56.97
CA GLU A 69 -5.84 -6.01 56.75
C GLU A 69 -5.64 -4.66 56.04
N HIS A 70 -6.73 -3.97 55.74
CA HIS A 70 -6.71 -2.66 55.12
C HIS A 70 -6.18 -1.55 56.06
N GLU A 71 -6.26 -1.74 57.38
CA GLU A 71 -5.93 -0.66 58.33
C GLU A 71 -4.44 -0.55 58.68
N ASP A 72 -3.67 -1.65 58.56
CA ASP A 72 -2.29 -1.71 59.06
C ASP A 72 -1.22 -2.11 58.02
N GLY A 73 -0.06 -1.45 58.10
CA GLY A 73 1.19 -1.83 57.45
C GLY A 73 1.11 -1.99 55.92
N LEU A 74 1.52 -3.16 55.43
CA LEU A 74 1.61 -3.48 54.00
C LEU A 74 0.23 -3.59 53.32
N GLY A 75 -0.80 -4.03 54.05
CA GLY A 75 -2.15 -4.19 53.50
C GLY A 75 -2.83 -2.85 53.18
N ARG A 76 -2.61 -1.84 54.01
CA ARG A 76 -3.04 -0.45 53.74
C ARG A 76 -2.39 0.12 52.47
N LEU A 77 -1.09 -0.12 52.30
CA LEU A 77 -0.34 0.39 51.15
C LEU A 77 -0.76 -0.33 49.86
N LEU A 78 -0.92 -1.66 49.92
CA LEU A 78 -1.38 -2.47 48.80
C LEU A 78 -2.81 -2.10 48.38
N TYR A 79 -3.70 -1.86 49.34
CA TYR A 79 -5.07 -1.39 49.06
C TYR A 79 -5.06 -0.03 48.37
N LYS A 80 -4.34 0.96 48.89
CA LYS A 80 -4.25 2.29 48.25
C LYS A 80 -3.69 2.22 46.83
N TRP A 81 -2.70 1.35 46.60
CA TRP A 81 -2.15 1.11 45.27
C TRP A 81 -3.16 0.47 44.32
N LEU A 82 -3.88 -0.56 44.80
CA LEU A 82 -4.92 -1.23 44.02
C LEU A 82 -6.10 -0.31 43.70
N ASP A 83 -6.50 0.52 44.67
CA ASP A 83 -7.59 1.48 44.54
C ASP A 83 -7.25 2.58 43.52
N ALA A 84 -6.06 3.19 43.63
CA ALA A 84 -5.58 4.16 42.65
C ALA A 84 -5.45 3.57 41.24
N LEU A 85 -5.01 2.31 41.13
CA LEU A 85 -4.88 1.63 39.84
C LEU A 85 -6.25 1.24 39.26
N HIS A 86 -7.22 0.89 40.11
CA HIS A 86 -8.61 0.66 39.71
C HIS A 86 -9.26 1.94 39.21
N GLU A 87 -9.13 3.05 39.93
CA GLU A 87 -9.67 4.36 39.53
C GLU A 87 -9.05 4.83 38.20
N TRP A 88 -7.74 4.69 38.05
CA TRP A 88 -7.05 5.00 36.80
C TRP A 88 -7.57 4.15 35.63
N TRP A 89 -7.71 2.84 35.83
CA TRP A 89 -8.12 1.92 34.78
C TRP A 89 -9.59 2.09 34.37
N CYS A 90 -10.48 2.33 35.34
CA CYS A 90 -11.91 2.43 35.12
C CYS A 90 -12.35 3.79 34.58
N VAL A 91 -11.68 4.88 34.98
CA VAL A 91 -12.08 6.25 34.62
C VAL A 91 -11.20 6.82 33.52
N PHE A 92 -9.88 6.83 33.71
CA PHE A 92 -8.98 7.51 32.77
C PHE A 92 -8.76 6.74 31.47
N LEU A 93 -8.64 5.41 31.52
CA LEU A 93 -8.32 4.61 30.33
C LEU A 93 -9.43 4.66 29.25
N PRO A 94 -10.74 4.52 29.58
CA PRO A 94 -11.79 4.59 28.57
C PRO A 94 -11.92 5.98 27.96
N GLU A 95 -11.72 7.02 28.75
CA GLU A 95 -11.87 8.42 28.35
C GLU A 95 -10.70 8.87 27.45
N THR A 96 -9.47 8.50 27.82
CA THR A 96 -8.28 8.69 26.97
C THR A 96 -8.37 7.88 25.68
N TRP A 97 -8.85 6.64 25.73
CA TRP A 97 -9.06 5.81 24.54
C TRP A 97 -10.13 6.38 23.61
N ALA A 98 -11.25 6.87 24.15
CA ALA A 98 -12.31 7.50 23.36
C ALA A 98 -11.82 8.78 22.70
N SER A 99 -11.06 9.59 23.42
CA SER A 99 -10.46 10.82 22.91
C SER A 99 -9.40 10.53 21.84
N GLY A 100 -8.53 9.53 22.07
CA GLY A 100 -7.53 9.05 21.12
C GLY A 100 -8.16 8.52 19.83
N ARG A 101 -9.24 7.73 19.92
CA ARG A 101 -9.99 7.26 18.74
C ARG A 101 -10.59 8.42 17.95
N LYS A 102 -11.19 9.41 18.61
CA LYS A 102 -11.74 10.59 17.94
C LYS A 102 -10.66 11.40 17.23
N ALA A 103 -9.51 11.61 17.87
CA ALA A 103 -8.37 12.31 17.28
C ALA A 103 -7.79 11.54 16.09
N CYS A 104 -7.60 10.23 16.24
CA CYS A 104 -7.10 9.35 15.17
C CYS A 104 -8.07 9.29 13.99
N SER A 105 -9.39 9.21 14.25
CA SER A 105 -10.40 9.29 13.19
C SER A 105 -10.32 10.61 12.42
N LYS A 106 -10.19 11.75 13.10
CA LYS A 106 -10.04 13.06 12.45
C LYS A 106 -8.77 13.12 11.61
N TYR A 107 -7.66 12.60 12.13
CA TYR A 107 -6.39 12.53 11.41
C TYR A 107 -6.49 11.67 10.15
N CYS A 108 -7.05 10.46 10.26
CA CYS A 108 -7.22 9.57 9.10
C CYS A 108 -8.18 10.16 8.05
N THR A 109 -9.25 10.82 8.46
CA THR A 109 -10.15 11.52 7.51
C THR A 109 -9.42 12.66 6.80
N GLY A 110 -8.62 13.45 7.52
CA GLY A 110 -7.79 14.50 6.93
C GLY A 110 -6.75 13.95 5.94
N ALA A 111 -6.00 12.93 6.34
CA ALA A 111 -4.98 12.29 5.50
C ALA A 111 -5.58 11.63 4.25
N SER A 112 -6.77 11.03 4.36
CA SER A 112 -7.50 10.45 3.21
C SER A 112 -7.91 11.52 2.19
N LEU A 113 -8.35 12.70 2.65
CA LEU A 113 -8.71 13.82 1.78
C LEU A 113 -7.49 14.42 1.06
N GLU A 114 -6.35 14.50 1.74
CA GLU A 114 -5.08 14.94 1.13
C GLU A 114 -4.53 13.92 0.13
N SER A 115 -4.63 12.62 0.45
CA SER A 115 -4.31 11.50 -0.44
C SER A 115 -5.18 11.49 -1.72
N GLY A 116 -6.48 11.76 -1.59
CA GLY A 116 -7.38 11.85 -2.74
C GLY A 116 -6.95 12.93 -3.75
N ARG A 117 -6.49 14.10 -3.25
CA ARG A 117 -6.01 15.20 -4.09
C ARG A 117 -4.68 14.89 -4.77
N SER A 118 -3.76 14.17 -4.11
CA SER A 118 -2.47 13.79 -4.71
C SER A 118 -2.65 12.72 -5.80
N VAL A 119 -3.54 11.74 -5.59
CA VAL A 119 -3.86 10.70 -6.59
C VAL A 119 -4.53 11.31 -7.82
N ALA A 120 -5.42 12.29 -7.66
CA ALA A 120 -6.05 12.97 -8.79
C ALA A 120 -5.02 13.74 -9.64
N ARG A 121 -4.08 14.44 -9.00
CA ARG A 121 -2.98 15.14 -9.69
C ARG A 121 -2.04 14.15 -10.38
N ALA A 122 -1.69 13.04 -9.74
CA ALA A 122 -0.86 12.01 -10.33
C ALA A 122 -1.52 11.34 -11.56
N LYS A 123 -2.83 11.09 -11.52
CA LYS A 123 -3.58 10.58 -12.68
C LYS A 123 -3.58 11.56 -13.85
N LEU A 124 -3.73 12.86 -13.58
CA LEU A 124 -3.64 13.88 -14.63
C LEU A 124 -2.26 13.88 -15.27
N VAL A 125 -1.19 13.90 -14.46
CA VAL A 125 0.19 13.86 -14.96
C VAL A 125 0.44 12.58 -15.76
N ALA A 126 0.02 11.41 -15.26
CA ALA A 126 0.15 10.16 -15.98
C ALA A 126 -0.59 10.18 -17.32
N LYS A 127 -1.80 10.76 -17.37
CA LYS A 127 -2.55 10.91 -18.62
C LYS A 127 -1.85 11.85 -19.60
N VAL A 128 -1.30 12.97 -19.13
CA VAL A 128 -0.53 13.92 -19.94
C VAL A 128 0.74 13.26 -20.49
N VAL A 129 1.50 12.56 -19.64
CA VAL A 129 2.70 11.83 -20.05
C VAL A 129 2.34 10.76 -21.09
N TRP A 130 1.28 9.98 -20.85
CA TRP A 130 0.80 8.99 -21.82
C TRP A 130 0.46 9.62 -23.17
N THR A 131 -0.28 10.73 -23.18
CA THR A 131 -0.63 11.43 -24.43
C THR A 131 0.60 11.99 -25.15
N LEU A 132 1.56 12.58 -24.42
CA LEU A 132 2.80 13.11 -25.00
C LEU A 132 3.66 11.98 -25.58
N THR A 133 3.84 10.88 -24.84
CA THR A 133 4.58 9.71 -25.32
C THR A 133 3.91 9.13 -26.57
N SER A 134 2.59 8.99 -26.58
CA SER A 134 1.86 8.51 -27.76
C SER A 134 2.05 9.44 -28.96
N LEU A 135 2.03 10.76 -28.75
CA LEU A 135 2.20 11.74 -29.82
C LEU A 135 3.62 11.74 -30.37
N ILE A 136 4.64 11.58 -29.50
CA ILE A 136 6.03 11.43 -29.90
C ILE A 136 6.23 10.15 -30.72
N LEU A 137 5.68 9.02 -30.28
CA LEU A 137 5.77 7.75 -31.02
C LEU A 137 5.09 7.85 -32.38
N PHE A 138 3.92 8.47 -32.45
CA PHE A 138 3.21 8.70 -33.71
C PHE A 138 4.03 9.62 -34.63
N SER A 139 4.56 10.73 -34.12
CA SER A 139 5.42 11.62 -34.89
C SER A 139 6.68 10.90 -35.42
N ALA A 140 7.33 10.08 -34.61
CA ALA A 140 8.50 9.32 -35.03
C ALA A 140 8.17 8.34 -36.17
N PHE A 141 7.02 7.66 -36.07
CA PHE A 141 6.55 6.76 -37.13
C PHE A 141 6.33 7.50 -38.46
N TYR A 142 5.71 8.68 -38.43
CA TYR A 142 5.51 9.49 -39.65
C TYR A 142 6.82 10.03 -40.23
N VAL A 143 7.78 10.40 -39.39
CA VAL A 143 9.10 10.84 -39.86
C VAL A 143 9.80 9.69 -40.60
N VAL A 144 9.75 8.47 -40.08
CA VAL A 144 10.34 7.30 -40.75
C VAL A 144 9.65 7.01 -42.09
N LEU A 145 8.31 7.07 -42.13
CA LEU A 145 7.57 6.91 -43.39
C LEU A 145 7.93 8.01 -44.40
N PHE A 146 8.01 9.26 -43.97
CA PHE A 146 8.39 10.37 -44.85
C PHE A 146 9.79 10.19 -45.44
N ILE A 147 10.77 9.79 -44.61
CA ILE A 147 12.12 9.48 -45.09
C ILE A 147 12.07 8.33 -46.12
N TYR A 148 11.30 7.29 -45.84
CA TYR A 148 11.12 6.17 -46.77
C TYR A 148 10.49 6.61 -48.09
N GLU A 149 9.46 7.47 -48.07
CA GLU A 149 8.85 7.98 -49.30
C GLU A 149 9.82 8.84 -50.11
N VAL A 150 10.64 9.66 -49.45
CA VAL A 150 11.71 10.43 -50.13
C VAL A 150 12.72 9.49 -50.78
N VAL A 151 13.13 8.43 -50.08
CA VAL A 151 14.05 7.41 -50.62
C VAL A 151 13.40 6.64 -51.78
N GLU A 152 12.15 6.22 -51.64
CA GLU A 152 11.37 5.56 -52.70
C GLU A 152 11.26 6.46 -53.93
N TRP A 153 11.03 7.75 -53.74
CA TRP A 153 10.95 8.73 -54.81
C TRP A 153 12.28 8.89 -55.55
N ILE A 154 13.40 9.01 -54.82
CA ILE A 154 14.75 9.07 -55.41
C ILE A 154 15.08 7.78 -56.17
N CYS A 155 14.69 6.63 -55.62
CA CYS A 155 14.94 5.30 -56.19
C CYS A 155 13.95 4.87 -57.27
N GLN A 156 13.03 5.74 -57.71
CA GLN A 156 12.02 5.44 -58.75
C GLN A 156 11.14 4.22 -58.40
N GLY A 157 10.79 4.05 -57.13
CA GLY A 157 9.88 3.02 -56.63
C GLY A 157 10.56 1.91 -55.82
N VAL A 158 9.72 1.03 -55.26
CA VAL A 158 10.12 -0.05 -54.33
C VAL A 158 11.23 -0.95 -54.89
N ALA A 159 11.22 -1.22 -56.21
CA ALA A 159 12.22 -2.06 -56.86
C ALA A 159 13.63 -1.43 -56.84
N GLY A 160 13.72 -0.10 -56.97
CA GLY A 160 15.00 0.60 -56.88
C GLY A 160 15.54 0.67 -55.46
N VAL A 161 14.66 0.81 -54.45
CA VAL A 161 15.07 0.74 -53.04
C VAL A 161 15.65 -0.63 -52.71
N PHE A 162 14.99 -1.70 -53.19
CA PHE A 162 15.49 -3.07 -53.02
C PHE A 162 16.83 -3.29 -53.72
N ALA A 163 17.01 -2.76 -54.94
CA ALA A 163 18.28 -2.85 -55.66
C ALA A 163 19.42 -2.11 -54.93
N VAL A 164 19.16 -0.92 -54.37
CA VAL A 164 20.16 -0.16 -53.59
C VAL A 164 20.55 -0.91 -52.32
N VAL A 165 19.58 -1.48 -51.61
CA VAL A 165 19.81 -2.30 -50.41
C VAL A 165 20.67 -3.51 -50.74
N VAL A 166 20.32 -4.27 -51.79
CA VAL A 166 21.10 -5.45 -52.23
C VAL A 166 22.51 -5.06 -52.67
N VAL A 167 22.69 -3.94 -53.37
CA VAL A 167 24.02 -3.46 -53.76
C VAL A 167 24.84 -3.07 -52.53
N PHE A 168 24.24 -2.42 -51.54
CA PHE A 168 24.90 -2.11 -50.26
C PHE A 168 25.28 -3.38 -49.50
N ASP A 169 24.38 -4.37 -49.43
CA ASP A 169 24.63 -5.67 -48.80
C ASP A 169 25.79 -6.41 -49.49
N CYS A 170 25.83 -6.40 -50.84
CA CYS A 170 26.92 -7.00 -51.61
C CYS A 170 28.25 -6.23 -51.46
N TRP A 171 28.19 -4.90 -51.34
CA TRP A 171 29.37 -4.06 -51.14
C TRP A 171 30.00 -4.30 -49.76
N PHE A 172 29.19 -4.29 -48.69
CA PHE A 172 29.66 -4.58 -47.33
C PHE A 172 30.14 -6.03 -47.17
N ALA A 173 29.48 -7.00 -47.82
CA ALA A 173 29.93 -8.40 -47.85
C ALA A 173 31.30 -8.57 -48.54
N SER A 174 31.72 -7.62 -49.37
CA SER A 174 33.01 -7.67 -50.07
C SER A 174 34.19 -7.12 -49.26
N GLU A 175 33.96 -6.33 -48.21
CA GLU A 175 35.03 -5.67 -47.43
C GLU A 175 35.43 -6.41 -46.13
N GLU A 176 34.63 -7.35 -45.61
CA GLU A 176 34.83 -7.85 -44.24
C GLU A 176 35.29 -9.33 -44.15
N GLY A 177 36.60 -9.52 -44.03
CA GLY A 177 37.19 -10.72 -43.42
C GLY A 177 37.29 -10.57 -41.90
N GLY A 178 36.43 -11.23 -41.13
CA GLY A 178 36.65 -11.54 -39.70
C GLY A 178 35.66 -10.95 -38.66
N GLN A 179 34.98 -9.84 -38.94
CA GLN A 179 33.98 -9.21 -38.05
C GLN A 179 32.52 -9.59 -38.36
N ALA A 180 32.35 -10.55 -39.29
CA ALA A 180 31.12 -10.80 -40.03
C ALA A 180 29.88 -11.18 -39.20
N ILE A 181 29.99 -11.64 -37.95
CA ILE A 181 28.81 -12.13 -37.21
C ILE A 181 27.98 -10.96 -36.63
N GLU A 182 28.63 -9.93 -36.11
CA GLU A 182 27.95 -8.77 -35.51
C GLU A 182 27.44 -7.78 -36.58
N THR A 183 28.21 -7.61 -37.67
CA THR A 183 27.77 -6.82 -38.85
C THR A 183 26.64 -7.51 -39.61
N ASN A 184 26.66 -8.84 -39.79
CA ASN A 184 25.52 -9.55 -40.40
C ASN A 184 24.24 -9.43 -39.56
N TYR A 185 24.34 -9.42 -38.23
CA TYR A 185 23.18 -9.20 -37.36
C TYR A 185 22.60 -7.79 -37.56
N TRP A 186 23.43 -6.76 -37.61
CA TRP A 186 22.99 -5.39 -37.87
C TRP A 186 22.39 -5.20 -39.26
N LEU A 187 23.01 -5.76 -40.30
CA LEU A 187 22.48 -5.76 -41.67
C LEU A 187 21.12 -6.48 -41.75
N LEU A 188 20.99 -7.65 -41.12
CA LEU A 188 19.72 -8.36 -41.02
C LEU A 188 18.65 -7.51 -40.32
N VAL A 189 19.01 -6.86 -39.20
CA VAL A 189 18.11 -5.96 -38.48
C VAL A 189 17.67 -4.79 -39.38
N VAL A 190 18.60 -4.13 -40.08
CA VAL A 190 18.28 -3.04 -41.02
C VAL A 190 17.36 -3.53 -42.15
N ASN A 191 17.63 -4.69 -42.74
CA ASN A 191 16.80 -5.27 -43.80
C ASN A 191 15.40 -5.63 -43.32
N VAL A 192 15.27 -6.21 -42.12
CA VAL A 192 13.98 -6.46 -41.47
C VAL A 192 13.24 -5.15 -41.22
N TRP A 193 13.93 -4.10 -40.76
CA TRP A 193 13.35 -2.77 -40.55
C TRP A 193 12.85 -2.14 -41.85
N VAL A 194 13.65 -2.16 -42.92
CA VAL A 194 13.27 -1.65 -44.25
C VAL A 194 12.05 -2.40 -44.79
N ALA A 195 12.02 -3.73 -44.66
CA ALA A 195 10.86 -4.55 -45.05
C ALA A 195 9.61 -4.18 -44.23
N LEU A 196 9.74 -3.96 -42.92
CA LEU A 196 8.63 -3.57 -42.05
C LEU A 196 8.08 -2.18 -42.43
N VAL A 197 8.96 -1.22 -42.71
CA VAL A 197 8.59 0.13 -43.16
C VAL A 197 7.91 0.07 -44.54
N CYS A 198 8.40 -0.77 -45.45
CA CYS A 198 7.79 -0.99 -46.76
C CYS A 198 6.38 -1.59 -46.64
N ILE A 199 6.20 -2.60 -45.79
CA ILE A 199 4.90 -3.25 -45.55
C ILE A 199 3.93 -2.26 -44.91
N THR A 200 4.37 -1.52 -43.89
CA THR A 200 3.53 -0.53 -43.21
C THR A 200 3.15 0.64 -44.13
N SER A 201 4.06 1.11 -44.98
CA SER A 201 3.76 2.11 -46.02
C SER A 201 2.73 1.60 -47.04
N LYS A 202 2.86 0.35 -47.51
CA LYS A 202 1.87 -0.26 -48.42
C LYS A 202 0.52 -0.45 -47.76
N LEU A 203 0.49 -0.92 -46.51
CA LEU A 203 -0.74 -1.04 -45.72
C LEU A 203 -1.38 0.32 -45.48
N TRP A 204 -0.59 1.37 -45.27
CA TRP A 204 -1.07 2.73 -45.12
C TRP A 204 -1.69 3.27 -46.42
N ARG A 205 -1.00 3.14 -47.56
CA ARG A 205 -1.55 3.54 -48.87
C ARG A 205 -2.82 2.75 -49.23
N LEU A 206 -2.88 1.47 -48.85
CA LEU A 206 -4.10 0.66 -49.00
C LEU A 206 -5.22 1.14 -48.06
N TYR A 207 -4.88 1.51 -46.83
CA TYR A 207 -5.82 2.09 -45.89
C TYR A 207 -6.38 3.42 -46.42
N GLU A 208 -5.54 4.35 -46.87
CA GLU A 208 -5.96 5.61 -47.50
C GLU A 208 -6.82 5.37 -48.74
N ALA A 209 -6.44 4.42 -49.60
CA ALA A 209 -7.23 4.07 -50.78
C ALA A 209 -8.58 3.40 -50.44
N SER A 210 -8.65 2.65 -49.34
CA SER A 210 -9.88 2.02 -48.85
C SER A 210 -10.77 3.00 -48.06
N ALA A 211 -10.18 4.02 -47.45
CA ALA A 211 -10.83 5.03 -46.62
C ALA A 211 -11.34 6.21 -47.44
N GLY A 212 -11.67 6.01 -48.73
CA GLY A 212 -11.98 7.03 -49.74
C GLY A 212 -13.10 8.05 -49.42
N GLU A 213 -13.68 8.04 -48.22
CA GLU A 213 -14.64 9.03 -47.73
C GLU A 213 -14.33 9.59 -46.32
N CYS A 214 -13.42 9.00 -45.52
CA CYS A 214 -13.10 9.47 -44.18
C CYS A 214 -11.59 9.60 -43.98
N SER A 215 -11.05 10.77 -44.30
CA SER A 215 -9.65 11.09 -43.99
C SER A 215 -9.41 11.04 -42.46
N PRO A 216 -8.22 10.64 -42.00
CA PRO A 216 -7.89 10.67 -40.57
C PRO A 216 -8.02 12.09 -39.97
N LEU A 217 -7.89 13.12 -40.81
CA LEU A 217 -8.08 14.52 -40.44
C LEU A 217 -9.55 14.86 -40.19
N THR A 218 -10.49 14.31 -40.98
CA THR A 218 -11.94 14.49 -40.77
C THR A 218 -12.42 13.70 -39.55
N MET A 219 -11.85 12.53 -39.28
CA MET A 219 -12.11 11.78 -38.04
C MET A 219 -11.61 12.52 -36.79
N ALA A 220 -10.45 13.18 -36.86
CA ALA A 220 -9.90 13.96 -35.76
C ALA A 220 -10.72 15.24 -35.50
N THR A 221 -11.18 15.93 -36.55
CA THR A 221 -12.03 17.12 -36.40
C THR A 221 -13.41 16.76 -35.88
N GLU A 222 -14.02 15.66 -36.34
CA GLU A 222 -15.31 15.17 -35.82
C GLU A 222 -15.19 14.70 -34.36
N GLY A 223 -14.12 13.99 -34.01
CA GLY A 223 -13.86 13.57 -32.63
C GLY A 223 -13.64 14.76 -31.68
N TYR A 224 -12.94 15.80 -32.13
CA TYR A 224 -12.74 17.03 -31.36
C TYR A 224 -14.04 17.83 -31.20
N ALA A 225 -14.85 17.93 -32.27
CA ALA A 225 -16.15 18.59 -32.22
C ALA A 225 -17.13 17.87 -31.27
N ALA A 226 -17.16 16.53 -31.29
CA ALA A 226 -17.97 15.72 -30.38
C ALA A 226 -17.51 15.86 -28.91
N TRP A 227 -16.20 15.90 -28.66
CA TRP A 227 -15.66 16.14 -27.33
C TRP A 227 -16.04 17.53 -26.78
N CYS A 228 -15.94 18.57 -27.61
CA CYS A 228 -16.37 19.93 -27.25
C CYS A 228 -17.88 20.00 -26.97
N GLY A 229 -18.73 19.33 -27.76
CA GLY A 229 -20.18 19.25 -27.53
C GLY A 229 -20.55 18.54 -26.23
N SER A 230 -19.86 17.45 -25.89
CA SER A 230 -20.09 16.70 -24.64
C SER A 230 -19.78 17.48 -23.37
N ARG A 231 -18.92 18.52 -23.47
CA ARG A 231 -18.52 19.36 -22.35
C ARG A 231 -19.40 20.61 -22.18
N GLY A 232 -20.15 21.00 -23.23
CA GLY A 232 -21.16 22.05 -23.19
C GLY A 232 -22.51 21.58 -22.64
N ALA A 233 -22.88 20.31 -22.83
CA ALA A 233 -24.16 19.75 -22.39
C ALA A 233 -24.23 19.37 -20.88
N GLY A 234 -23.17 19.64 -20.11
CA GLY A 234 -23.13 19.43 -18.65
C GLY A 234 -23.16 20.73 -17.84
N ALA A 235 -23.46 21.86 -18.48
CA ALA A 235 -23.53 23.18 -17.88
C ALA A 235 -24.86 23.87 -18.24
N ASP A 236 -25.97 23.17 -18.02
CA ASP A 236 -27.31 23.71 -17.80
C ASP A 236 -28.02 22.86 -16.73
#